data_AF-A0A1F4VI79-F1
#
_entry.id   AF-A0A1F4VI79-F1
#
_cell.length_a   1.000
_cell.length_b   1.000
_cell.length_c   1.000
_cell.angle_alpha   90.00
_cell.angle_beta   90.00
_cell.angle_gamma   90.00
#
_symmetry.space_group_name_H-M   'P 1'
#
loop_
_entity.id
_entity.type
_entity.pdbx_description
1 polymer ?
#
loop_
_entity_poly.entity_id
_entity_poly.type
_entity_poly.pdbx_seq_one_letter_code
_entity_poly.pdbx_strand_id
1 'polypeptide(L)'
;METTNKKVNRYLSAAITFIGTILFFTINSWASECGTSTVCGRSCDYGDQSYDTVLIGEQCWFKENLNVGTMIGNLETSDNTAPTPNDPNTVSKWCYNNSSTFCDSEGGLYTWAESNGFADSCNTSSCDVPDTNQGICPAGWHVPSDTEFYALENPLTSSGQSCDATRLDWGCADAGTELKVGGSSGFDAVSTGNRGPADSQFDRREPSIHFWSSSPFSEGYTYGRILGLGYNTIGRWHSLNTYGFSVRCIANNTIYEEVDNETINNGATFSEDRRCLWKTPKETTWIKLNIDKKDNISGVNLTWVQYDANKINIKIDDGTGNFPFRISNTPNDGHEFLPNVSPWQEVMIKPINHCKEGKYSPPVSYSTYSNGW
;
A
#
# COMPACT_ATOMS: atom_id res chain seq x y z
N MET A 1 32.00 59.42 -51.26
CA MET A 1 32.91 60.18 -50.39
C MET A 1 32.22 60.29 -49.04
N GLU A 2 32.36 59.32 -48.17
CA GLU A 2 33.58 58.94 -47.44
C GLU A 2 33.42 59.41 -46.00
N THR A 3 33.06 58.46 -45.14
CA THR A 3 33.93 57.96 -44.04
C THR A 3 33.80 58.87 -42.83
N THR A 4 33.39 58.38 -41.67
CA THR A 4 34.01 57.29 -40.91
C THR A 4 33.07 57.10 -39.70
N ASN A 5 32.55 55.95 -39.28
CA ASN A 5 33.21 54.75 -38.79
C ASN A 5 32.03 53.82 -38.40
N LYS A 6 31.72 52.73 -39.10
CA LYS A 6 32.32 51.40 -38.84
C LYS A 6 32.89 51.22 -37.42
N LYS A 7 32.11 51.50 -36.36
CA LYS A 7 32.34 50.96 -35.00
C LYS A 7 31.15 51.01 -34.03
N VAL A 8 29.90 51.01 -34.53
CA VAL A 8 28.70 50.87 -33.67
C VAL A 8 27.95 49.54 -33.94
N ASN A 9 28.36 48.77 -34.95
CA ASN A 9 27.76 47.48 -35.28
C ASN A 9 28.67 46.29 -34.90
N ARG A 10 29.29 46.37 -33.72
CA ARG A 10 30.09 45.27 -33.12
C ARG A 10 29.87 45.10 -31.60
N TYR A 11 28.79 45.66 -31.07
CA TYR A 11 28.36 45.50 -29.67
C TYR A 11 26.84 45.28 -29.51
N LEU A 12 26.16 44.75 -30.55
CA LEU A 12 24.77 44.27 -30.46
C LEU A 12 24.61 42.77 -30.81
N SER A 13 25.69 42.00 -30.72
CA SER A 13 25.67 40.53 -30.74
C SER A 13 26.53 39.91 -29.62
N ALA A 14 26.72 40.64 -28.53
CA ALA A 14 27.46 40.18 -27.34
C ALA A 14 26.74 40.57 -26.03
N ALA A 15 25.41 40.50 -26.04
CA ALA A 15 24.57 40.62 -24.85
C ALA A 15 23.40 39.60 -24.87
N ILE A 16 23.60 38.47 -25.55
CA ILE A 16 22.75 37.27 -25.47
C ILE A 16 23.71 36.09 -25.40
N THR A 17 24.51 36.05 -24.33
CA THR A 17 25.43 34.94 -24.07
C THR A 17 25.73 34.88 -22.57
N PHE A 18 24.70 34.80 -21.72
CA PHE A 18 24.80 34.17 -20.39
C PHE A 18 23.44 33.94 -19.70
N ILE A 19 22.45 33.39 -20.40
CA ILE A 19 21.37 32.62 -19.74
C ILE A 19 21.16 31.37 -20.59
N GLY A 20 22.21 30.56 -20.63
CA GLY A 20 22.27 29.28 -21.32
C GLY A 20 22.75 28.20 -20.35
N THR A 21 22.45 28.33 -19.05
CA THR A 21 22.25 27.15 -18.23
C THR A 21 20.87 26.66 -18.57
N ILE A 22 20.86 25.61 -19.37
CA ILE A 22 19.76 24.67 -19.49
C ILE A 22 19.40 24.25 -18.06
N LEU A 23 18.49 24.98 -17.43
CA LEU A 23 17.58 24.40 -16.47
C LEU A 23 16.61 23.58 -17.31
N PHE A 24 17.05 22.38 -17.68
CA PHE A 24 16.14 21.26 -17.54
C PHE A 24 15.81 21.23 -16.05
N PHE A 25 14.85 22.07 -15.62
CA PHE A 25 13.92 21.58 -14.63
C PHE A 25 13.24 20.42 -15.36
N THR A 26 13.84 19.24 -15.21
CA THR A 26 12.99 18.08 -14.99
C THR A 26 12.06 18.56 -13.90
N ILE A 27 10.81 18.86 -14.27
CA ILE A 27 9.69 18.62 -13.38
C ILE A 27 9.73 17.11 -13.10
N ASN A 28 10.73 16.71 -12.31
CA ASN A 28 10.53 15.68 -11.33
C ASN A 28 9.34 16.24 -10.57
N SER A 29 8.19 15.60 -10.71
CA SER A 29 7.14 15.73 -9.72
C SER A 29 7.75 15.18 -8.44
N TRP A 30 8.49 16.01 -7.71
CA TRP A 30 8.83 15.73 -6.32
C TRP A 30 7.47 15.63 -5.63
N ALA A 31 7.15 14.49 -5.04
CA ALA A 31 5.97 14.42 -4.22
C ALA A 31 6.10 15.50 -3.13
N SER A 32 5.01 16.19 -2.83
CA SER A 32 5.04 17.22 -1.78
C SER A 32 5.32 16.57 -0.44
N GLU A 33 6.03 17.23 0.46
CA GLU A 33 6.20 16.75 1.84
C GLU A 33 4.81 16.49 2.47
N CYS A 34 4.66 15.36 3.18
CA CYS A 34 3.44 15.07 3.90
C CYS A 34 3.21 16.12 4.99
N GLY A 35 2.04 16.74 5.00
CA GLY A 35 1.76 17.88 5.87
C GLY A 35 0.28 18.14 6.04
N THR A 36 -0.05 19.24 6.74
CA THR A 36 -1.42 19.74 6.91
C THR A 36 -2.07 20.19 5.59
N SER A 37 -1.30 20.34 4.51
CA SER A 37 -1.78 20.72 3.18
C SER A 37 -1.83 19.55 2.20
N THR A 38 -1.57 18.32 2.66
CA THR A 38 -1.62 17.14 1.78
C THR A 38 -3.06 16.93 1.30
N VAL A 39 -3.22 16.92 -0.02
CA VAL A 39 -4.51 16.65 -0.65
C VAL A 39 -4.70 15.14 -0.75
N CYS A 40 -5.85 14.64 -0.31
CA CYS A 40 -6.15 13.22 -0.33
C CYS A 40 -6.21 12.66 -1.75
N GLY A 41 -5.67 11.47 -1.97
CA GLY A 41 -5.53 10.85 -3.29
C GLY A 41 -4.24 11.24 -4.02
N ARG A 42 -3.39 12.10 -3.42
CA ARG A 42 -2.05 12.42 -3.92
C ARG A 42 -0.98 11.74 -3.06
N SER A 43 0.17 11.47 -3.67
CA SER A 43 1.36 10.99 -2.97
C SER A 43 2.05 12.13 -2.23
N CYS A 44 2.66 11.83 -1.09
CA CYS A 44 3.50 12.75 -0.34
C CYS A 44 4.74 12.05 0.23
N ASP A 45 5.80 12.81 0.52
CA ASP A 45 7.06 12.27 1.05
C ASP A 45 7.21 12.56 2.55
N TYR A 46 7.69 11.57 3.32
CA TYR A 46 8.08 11.74 4.73
C TYR A 46 9.14 10.70 5.12
N GLY A 47 10.23 11.15 5.77
CA GLY A 47 11.29 10.26 6.27
C GLY A 47 11.95 9.39 5.19
N ASP A 48 12.29 9.99 4.05
CA ASP A 48 12.86 9.33 2.86
C ASP A 48 11.96 8.24 2.25
N GLN A 49 10.67 8.27 2.53
CA GLN A 49 9.65 7.37 1.97
C GLN A 49 8.57 8.18 1.26
N SER A 50 7.98 7.60 0.22
CA SER A 50 6.82 8.13 -0.49
C SER A 50 5.59 7.34 -0.08
N TYR A 51 4.52 8.06 0.28
CA TYR A 51 3.24 7.51 0.72
C TYR A 51 2.14 7.95 -0.23
N ASP A 52 1.45 6.99 -0.86
CA ASP A 52 0.18 7.27 -1.52
C ASP A 52 -0.90 7.44 -0.45
N THR A 53 -1.93 8.23 -0.77
CA THR A 53 -3.06 8.45 0.14
C THR A 53 -4.38 8.01 -0.50
N VAL A 54 -5.32 7.55 0.33
CA VAL A 54 -6.63 7.08 -0.10
C VAL A 54 -7.73 7.64 0.78
N LEU A 55 -8.81 8.08 0.13
CA LEU A 55 -10.02 8.51 0.81
C LEU A 55 -10.93 7.30 1.03
N ILE A 56 -11.27 7.02 2.29
CA ILE A 56 -12.22 5.97 2.65
C ILE A 56 -13.26 6.59 3.58
N GLY A 57 -14.51 6.64 3.11
CA GLY A 57 -15.53 7.47 3.74
C GLY A 57 -15.09 8.93 3.75
N GLU A 58 -14.93 9.50 4.95
CA GLU A 58 -14.48 10.89 5.17
C GLU A 58 -12.99 10.96 5.57
N GLN A 59 -12.34 9.82 5.77
CA GLN A 59 -10.99 9.74 6.30
C GLN A 59 -9.96 9.59 5.19
N CYS A 60 -8.86 10.35 5.29
CA CYS A 60 -7.71 10.18 4.40
C CYS A 60 -6.61 9.34 5.08
N TRP A 61 -6.25 8.22 4.47
CA TRP A 61 -5.31 7.25 5.01
C TRP A 61 -4.07 7.12 4.14
N PHE A 62 -2.92 6.83 4.75
CA PHE A 62 -1.78 6.30 4.03
C PHE A 62 -2.09 4.91 3.46
N LYS A 63 -1.67 4.65 2.22
CA LYS A 63 -1.79 3.35 1.53
C LYS A 63 -0.64 2.38 1.83
N GLU A 64 0.49 2.88 2.29
CA GLU A 64 1.63 2.08 2.75
C GLU A 64 1.74 2.09 4.27
N ASN A 65 2.31 1.02 4.82
CA ASN A 65 2.70 0.97 6.23
C ASN A 65 3.86 1.96 6.45
N LEU A 66 3.84 2.68 7.56
CA LEU A 66 4.88 3.67 7.86
C LEU A 66 6.25 2.99 7.95
N ASN A 67 7.29 3.62 7.37
CA ASN A 67 8.62 3.05 7.22
C ASN A 67 9.72 4.07 7.55
N VAL A 68 9.55 4.81 8.64
CA VAL A 68 10.48 5.85 9.07
C VAL A 68 11.37 5.38 10.22
N GLY A 69 12.50 6.03 10.43
CA GLY A 69 13.42 5.68 11.51
C GLY A 69 14.54 4.74 11.11
N THR A 70 15.45 4.59 12.07
CA THR A 70 16.64 3.75 11.98
C THR A 70 16.28 2.31 12.29
N MET A 71 16.70 1.39 11.42
CA MET A 71 16.52 -0.03 11.68
C MET A 71 17.43 -0.48 12.83
N ILE A 72 16.82 -1.07 13.85
CA ILE A 72 17.50 -1.71 14.98
C ILE A 72 17.40 -3.23 14.87
N GLY A 73 18.33 -3.94 15.52
CA GLY A 73 18.33 -5.39 15.58
C GLY A 73 17.16 -5.94 16.40
N ASN A 74 16.72 -7.18 16.13
CA ASN A 74 15.59 -7.81 16.85
C ASN A 74 15.71 -7.80 18.39
N LEU A 75 16.93 -7.98 18.90
CA LEU A 75 17.23 -8.01 20.33
C LEU A 75 17.54 -6.63 20.91
N GLU A 76 17.56 -5.60 20.06
CA GLU A 76 17.73 -4.22 20.49
C GLU A 76 16.36 -3.65 20.83
N THR A 77 16.31 -2.83 21.86
CA THR A 77 15.17 -1.96 22.17
C THR A 77 15.50 -0.56 21.68
N SER A 78 14.47 0.25 21.37
CA SER A 78 14.69 1.68 21.18
C SER A 78 15.39 2.25 22.41
N ASP A 79 16.14 3.33 22.22
CA ASP A 79 16.65 4.05 23.38
C ASP A 79 15.44 4.48 24.24
N ASN A 80 15.62 4.56 25.55
CA ASN A 80 14.51 4.88 26.46
C ASN A 80 14.01 6.34 26.31
N THR A 81 14.33 7.02 25.21
CA THR A 81 13.87 8.38 24.92
C THR A 81 12.69 8.36 23.96
N ALA A 82 11.77 9.30 24.15
CA ALA A 82 10.65 9.46 23.24
C ALA A 82 11.16 10.00 21.90
N PRO A 83 10.65 9.49 20.75
CA PRO A 83 10.91 10.11 19.46
C PRO A 83 10.52 11.59 19.47
N THR A 84 11.31 12.41 18.78
CA THR A 84 10.98 13.82 18.58
C THR A 84 9.80 13.92 17.60
N PRO A 85 8.71 14.63 17.95
CA PRO A 85 7.55 14.76 17.06
C PRO A 85 7.93 15.32 15.70
N ASN A 86 7.38 14.74 14.62
CA ASN A 86 7.67 15.09 13.23
C ASN A 86 9.15 14.96 12.82
N ASP A 87 9.96 14.20 13.56
CA ASP A 87 11.35 13.91 13.18
C ASP A 87 11.55 12.40 12.97
N PRO A 88 11.48 11.92 11.72
CA PRO A 88 11.64 10.51 11.41
C PRO A 88 13.03 9.97 11.78
N ASN A 89 14.06 10.81 11.98
CA ASN A 89 15.42 10.36 12.29
C ASN A 89 15.59 9.93 13.75
N THR A 90 14.65 10.28 14.61
CA THR A 90 14.66 9.91 16.03
C THR A 90 13.88 8.63 16.32
N VAL A 91 13.26 8.06 15.28
CA VAL A 91 12.45 6.85 15.38
C VAL A 91 13.33 5.61 15.25
N SER A 92 13.05 4.59 16.03
CA SER A 92 13.62 3.25 15.89
C SER A 92 12.58 2.28 15.34
N LYS A 93 12.98 1.42 14.40
CA LYS A 93 12.08 0.41 13.82
C LYS A 93 12.73 -0.96 13.75
N TRP A 94 11.90 -1.99 13.79
CA TRP A 94 12.30 -3.31 13.30
C TRP A 94 11.80 -3.50 11.87
N CYS A 95 12.63 -4.16 11.07
CA CYS A 95 12.19 -4.77 9.83
C CYS A 95 11.98 -6.26 10.06
N TYR A 96 10.91 -6.82 9.49
CA TYR A 96 10.63 -8.25 9.63
C TYR A 96 11.88 -9.09 9.33
N ASN A 97 12.15 -10.11 10.14
CA ASN A 97 13.32 -10.98 10.02
C ASN A 97 14.68 -10.25 9.97
N ASN A 98 14.78 -9.05 10.55
CA ASN A 98 15.96 -8.18 10.45
C ASN A 98 16.45 -7.96 9.01
N SER A 99 15.54 -7.82 8.04
CA SER A 99 15.89 -7.57 6.65
C SER A 99 15.27 -6.28 6.15
N SER A 100 16.13 -5.34 5.71
CA SER A 100 15.69 -4.07 5.15
C SER A 100 14.75 -4.25 3.95
N THR A 101 14.93 -5.33 3.17
CA THR A 101 14.04 -5.66 2.05
C THR A 101 12.58 -5.78 2.45
N PHE A 102 12.28 -6.30 3.65
CA PHE A 102 10.89 -6.37 4.12
C PHE A 102 10.38 -5.02 4.60
N CYS A 103 11.22 -4.15 5.16
CA CYS A 103 10.82 -2.76 5.39
C CYS A 103 10.50 -2.04 4.07
N ASP A 104 11.35 -2.21 3.05
CA ASP A 104 11.19 -1.56 1.75
C ASP A 104 9.87 -1.97 1.05
N SER A 105 9.39 -3.20 1.27
CA SER A 105 8.15 -3.70 0.66
C SER A 105 6.91 -3.69 1.57
N GLU A 106 7.08 -3.73 2.89
CA GLU A 106 5.98 -4.00 3.85
C GLU A 106 5.92 -3.00 5.02
N GLY A 107 6.88 -2.08 5.12
CA GLY A 107 6.98 -1.08 6.18
C GLY A 107 7.64 -1.56 7.47
N GLY A 108 7.73 -0.65 8.44
CA GLY A 108 8.37 -0.88 9.74
C GLY A 108 7.43 -1.47 10.78
N LEU A 109 8.02 -2.12 11.77
CA LEU A 109 7.36 -2.58 12.99
C LEU A 109 7.85 -1.73 14.17
N TYR A 110 6.92 -1.22 14.96
CA TYR A 110 7.19 -0.31 16.07
C TYR A 110 6.52 -0.80 17.34
N THR A 111 7.10 -0.50 18.50
CA THR A 111 6.35 -0.66 19.76
C THR A 111 5.19 0.32 19.81
N TRP A 112 4.26 0.08 20.73
CA TRP A 112 3.17 1.04 20.92
C TRP A 112 3.69 2.39 21.40
N ALA A 113 4.60 2.45 22.37
CA ALA A 113 5.18 3.71 22.83
C ALA A 113 5.92 4.44 21.71
N GLU A 114 6.76 3.72 20.95
CA GLU A 114 7.50 4.27 19.81
C GLU A 114 6.54 4.89 18.79
N SER A 115 5.54 4.11 18.32
CA SER A 115 4.57 4.60 17.34
C SER A 115 3.81 5.83 17.81
N ASN A 116 3.52 5.90 19.10
CA ASN A 116 2.78 7.01 19.70
C ASN A 116 3.67 8.18 20.13
N GLY A 117 4.98 8.16 19.84
CA GLY A 117 5.91 9.25 20.16
C GLY A 117 6.17 9.39 21.67
N PHE A 118 6.12 8.28 22.40
CA PHE A 118 6.32 8.23 23.85
C PHE A 118 7.61 7.52 24.23
N ALA A 119 8.07 7.75 25.46
CA ALA A 119 9.21 7.03 26.02
C ALA A 119 8.86 5.54 26.23
N ASP A 120 9.86 4.66 26.13
CA ASP A 120 9.67 3.21 26.24
C ASP A 120 8.95 2.76 27.53
N SER A 121 9.06 3.53 28.62
CA SER A 121 8.30 3.28 29.86
C SER A 121 6.78 3.18 29.65
N CYS A 122 6.23 3.84 28.63
CA CYS A 122 4.81 3.76 28.26
C CYS A 122 4.41 2.39 27.68
N ASN A 123 5.38 1.51 27.38
CA ASN A 123 5.09 0.13 27.04
C ASN A 123 4.71 -0.72 28.26
N THR A 124 4.99 -0.26 29.48
CA THR A 124 4.72 -1.00 30.72
C THR A 124 3.89 -0.22 31.73
N SER A 125 3.75 1.09 31.55
CA SER A 125 2.98 1.98 32.40
C SER A 125 1.94 2.76 31.59
N SER A 126 0.93 3.29 32.26
CA SER A 126 -0.08 4.13 31.61
C SER A 126 0.50 5.50 31.26
N CYS A 127 0.20 5.98 30.05
CA CYS A 127 0.57 7.31 29.59
C CYS A 127 -0.66 8.03 29.03
N ASP A 128 -0.70 9.36 29.20
CA ASP A 128 -1.82 10.17 28.74
C ASP A 128 -1.75 10.29 27.21
N VAL A 129 -2.74 9.71 26.53
CA VAL A 129 -2.84 9.76 25.07
C VAL A 129 -3.77 10.90 24.67
N PRO A 130 -3.33 11.87 23.86
CA PRO A 130 -4.20 12.92 23.35
C PRO A 130 -5.20 12.36 22.33
N ASP A 131 -6.36 13.00 22.18
CA ASP A 131 -7.42 12.58 21.25
C ASP A 131 -6.90 12.41 19.80
N THR A 132 -6.05 13.35 19.35
CA THR A 132 -5.32 13.28 18.08
C THR A 132 -3.84 13.09 18.38
N ASN A 133 -3.39 11.83 18.45
CA ASN A 133 -2.00 11.54 18.77
C ASN A 133 -1.11 11.44 17.53
N GLN A 134 -0.40 12.52 17.22
CA GLN A 134 0.51 12.57 16.07
C GLN A 134 1.48 11.37 16.06
N GLY A 135 2.08 11.06 17.21
CA GLY A 135 3.10 10.02 17.32
C GLY A 135 4.23 10.24 16.31
N ILE A 136 4.62 9.17 15.62
CA ILE A 136 5.68 9.20 14.60
C ILE A 136 5.20 9.62 13.20
N CYS A 137 3.91 9.90 13.03
CA CYS A 137 3.36 10.40 11.78
C CYS A 137 3.82 11.86 11.49
N PRO A 138 3.81 12.27 10.20
CA PRO A 138 4.16 13.64 9.83
C PRO A 138 3.17 14.66 10.40
N ALA A 139 3.57 15.92 10.43
CA ALA A 139 2.72 17.02 10.84
C ALA A 139 1.40 17.04 10.04
N GLY A 140 0.27 17.21 10.74
CA GLY A 140 -1.06 17.15 10.11
C GLY A 140 -1.60 15.75 9.89
N TRP A 141 -0.85 14.72 10.28
CA TRP A 141 -1.25 13.32 10.29
C TRP A 141 -1.05 12.75 11.70
N HIS A 142 -1.70 11.63 12.01
CA HIS A 142 -1.61 11.03 13.33
C HIS A 142 -1.80 9.50 13.31
N VAL A 143 -1.45 8.86 14.42
CA VAL A 143 -1.67 7.42 14.63
C VAL A 143 -3.15 7.19 14.93
N PRO A 144 -3.84 6.32 14.16
CA PRO A 144 -5.28 6.14 14.23
C PRO A 144 -5.75 5.64 15.59
N SER A 145 -6.79 6.29 16.10
CA SER A 145 -7.52 5.83 17.27
C SER A 145 -8.40 4.61 16.96
N ASP A 146 -8.88 3.96 18.02
CA ASP A 146 -9.76 2.80 17.90
C ASP A 146 -11.10 3.17 17.25
N THR A 147 -11.57 4.38 17.53
CA THR A 147 -12.78 4.97 16.94
C THR A 147 -12.60 5.24 15.44
N GLU A 148 -11.40 5.66 15.02
CA GLU A 148 -11.12 5.90 13.61
C GLU A 148 -11.00 4.62 12.81
N PHE A 149 -10.43 3.56 13.39
CA PHE A 149 -10.52 2.23 12.78
C PHE A 149 -11.96 1.75 12.68
N TYR A 150 -12.80 1.99 13.69
CA TYR A 150 -14.22 1.66 13.57
C TYR A 150 -14.91 2.43 12.43
N ALA A 151 -14.62 3.72 12.28
CA ALA A 151 -15.15 4.54 11.19
C ALA A 151 -14.65 4.10 9.81
N LEU A 152 -13.42 3.57 9.71
CA LEU A 152 -12.87 2.95 8.51
C LEU A 152 -13.61 1.65 8.14
N GLU A 153 -13.88 0.79 9.12
CA GLU A 153 -14.42 -0.55 8.91
C GLU A 153 -15.91 -0.59 8.64
N ASN A 154 -16.68 0.21 9.39
CA ASN A 154 -18.13 0.13 9.41
C ASN A 154 -18.80 0.32 8.02
N PRO A 155 -18.36 1.28 7.18
CA PRO A 155 -18.90 1.46 5.84
C PRO A 155 -18.54 0.33 4.85
N LEU A 156 -17.53 -0.48 5.17
CA LEU A 156 -17.03 -1.56 4.30
C LEU A 156 -17.72 -2.90 4.56
N THR A 157 -18.71 -2.93 5.45
CA THR A 157 -19.53 -4.12 5.68
C THR A 157 -20.58 -4.31 4.60
N SER A 158 -21.05 -5.55 4.41
CA SER A 158 -22.17 -5.85 3.51
C SER A 158 -23.40 -4.99 3.78
N SER A 159 -24.14 -4.66 2.72
CA SER A 159 -25.34 -3.82 2.82
C SER A 159 -26.33 -4.31 3.89
N GLY A 160 -26.71 -3.41 4.80
CA GLY A 160 -27.61 -3.70 5.92
C GLY A 160 -26.93 -4.34 7.14
N GLN A 161 -25.60 -4.48 7.14
CA GLN A 161 -24.81 -4.86 8.31
C GLN A 161 -24.17 -3.63 8.97
N SER A 162 -23.74 -3.79 10.21
CA SER A 162 -22.96 -2.79 10.94
C SER A 162 -21.93 -3.47 11.82
N CYS A 163 -20.78 -2.83 12.01
CA CYS A 163 -19.78 -3.25 12.98
C CYS A 163 -20.27 -3.01 14.42
N ASP A 164 -19.96 -3.95 15.32
CA ASP A 164 -19.95 -3.68 16.76
C ASP A 164 -18.64 -2.96 17.12
N ALA A 165 -18.75 -1.72 17.60
CA ALA A 165 -17.62 -0.89 18.00
C ALA A 165 -16.91 -1.42 19.26
N THR A 166 -17.58 -2.21 20.09
CA THR A 166 -17.07 -2.69 21.38
C THR A 166 -16.45 -4.08 21.32
N ARG A 167 -16.49 -4.73 20.15
CA ARG A 167 -16.06 -6.13 19.99
C ARG A 167 -14.62 -6.35 20.43
N LEU A 168 -14.38 -7.51 21.03
CA LEU A 168 -13.07 -8.10 21.29
C LEU A 168 -12.98 -9.46 20.58
N ASP A 169 -13.29 -9.44 19.28
CA ASP A 169 -13.34 -10.63 18.43
C ASP A 169 -13.24 -10.22 16.95
N TRP A 170 -13.26 -11.23 16.07
CA TRP A 170 -13.55 -11.08 14.66
C TRP A 170 -14.97 -10.58 14.43
N GLY A 171 -15.11 -9.56 13.58
CA GLY A 171 -16.40 -9.00 13.21
C GLY A 171 -16.28 -8.20 11.92
N CYS A 172 -17.31 -7.39 11.60
CA CYS A 172 -17.33 -6.58 10.39
C CYS A 172 -17.08 -7.42 9.14
N ALA A 173 -17.97 -8.38 8.88
CA ALA A 173 -17.86 -9.24 7.70
C ALA A 173 -17.74 -8.39 6.43
N ASP A 174 -16.89 -8.87 5.53
CA ASP A 174 -16.48 -8.26 4.26
C ASP A 174 -15.54 -7.07 4.38
N ALA A 175 -15.61 -6.28 5.46
CA ALA A 175 -14.64 -5.19 5.70
C ALA A 175 -13.20 -5.71 5.74
N GLY A 176 -12.98 -6.92 6.27
CA GLY A 176 -11.66 -7.57 6.26
C GLY A 176 -11.18 -7.92 4.85
N THR A 177 -12.07 -8.24 3.91
CA THR A 177 -11.73 -8.44 2.50
C THR A 177 -11.46 -7.09 1.82
N GLU A 178 -12.33 -6.10 2.06
CA GLU A 178 -12.25 -4.80 1.40
C GLU A 178 -11.00 -4.01 1.75
N LEU A 179 -10.45 -4.20 2.96
CA LEU A 179 -9.25 -3.51 3.44
C LEU A 179 -7.92 -4.15 2.98
N LYS A 180 -7.94 -5.41 2.52
CA LYS A 180 -6.72 -6.08 2.04
C LYS A 180 -6.32 -5.60 0.64
N VAL A 181 -5.09 -5.91 0.24
CA VAL A 181 -4.65 -5.77 -1.16
C VAL A 181 -5.66 -6.42 -2.10
N GLY A 182 -6.14 -5.63 -3.07
CA GLY A 182 -7.13 -6.07 -4.07
C GLY A 182 -8.59 -5.90 -3.66
N GLY A 183 -8.87 -5.49 -2.41
CA GLY A 183 -10.18 -5.04 -1.97
C GLY A 183 -10.59 -3.70 -2.60
N SER A 184 -11.88 -3.35 -2.55
CA SER A 184 -12.39 -2.15 -3.23
C SER A 184 -12.14 -0.84 -2.47
N SER A 185 -11.77 -0.91 -1.18
CA SER A 185 -11.50 0.30 -0.37
C SER A 185 -10.25 1.06 -0.81
N GLY A 186 -9.31 0.38 -1.48
CA GLY A 186 -7.99 0.92 -1.78
C GLY A 186 -7.10 1.12 -0.54
N PHE A 187 -7.47 0.61 0.64
CA PHE A 187 -6.59 0.66 1.81
C PHE A 187 -5.31 -0.16 1.62
N ASP A 188 -5.40 -1.24 0.83
CA ASP A 188 -4.31 -2.11 0.41
C ASP A 188 -3.40 -2.54 1.58
N ALA A 189 -4.00 -3.11 2.63
CA ALA A 189 -3.26 -3.59 3.79
C ALA A 189 -2.26 -4.67 3.38
N VAL A 190 -0.96 -4.35 3.48
CA VAL A 190 0.16 -5.28 3.24
C VAL A 190 0.57 -5.92 4.55
N SER A 191 0.86 -7.23 4.52
CA SER A 191 1.31 -7.95 5.70
C SER A 191 2.79 -7.72 6.00
N THR A 192 3.07 -7.28 7.23
CA THR A 192 4.43 -7.06 7.76
C THR A 192 4.80 -8.11 8.83
N GLY A 193 3.87 -9.02 9.15
CA GLY A 193 3.95 -9.88 10.33
C GLY A 193 3.91 -9.10 11.63
N ASN A 194 4.52 -9.66 12.67
CA ASN A 194 4.75 -8.96 13.92
C ASN A 194 6.09 -9.35 14.55
N ARG A 195 6.58 -8.51 15.46
CA ARG A 195 7.62 -8.86 16.42
C ARG A 195 6.94 -9.12 17.76
N GLY A 196 7.22 -10.26 18.40
CA GLY A 196 6.75 -10.49 19.76
C GLY A 196 7.52 -9.67 20.82
N PRO A 197 7.15 -9.78 22.10
CA PRO A 197 7.86 -9.15 23.20
C PRO A 197 9.19 -9.89 23.52
N ALA A 198 10.13 -9.19 24.16
CA ALA A 198 11.32 -9.74 24.85
C ALA A 198 12.04 -10.92 24.15
N ASP A 199 12.90 -10.61 23.17
CA ASP A 199 13.78 -11.57 22.48
C ASP A 199 13.10 -12.63 21.60
N SER A 200 11.80 -12.47 21.34
CA SER A 200 11.04 -13.43 20.52
C SER A 200 11.35 -13.30 19.02
N GLN A 201 10.92 -14.32 18.28
CA GLN A 201 11.03 -14.37 16.82
C GLN A 201 9.98 -13.47 16.17
N PHE A 202 10.30 -13.02 14.96
CA PHE A 202 9.29 -12.50 14.05
C PHE A 202 8.33 -13.62 13.64
N ASP A 203 7.04 -13.34 13.63
CA ASP A 203 6.01 -14.34 13.36
C ASP A 203 4.89 -13.74 12.48
N ARG A 204 3.98 -14.62 12.05
CA ARG A 204 2.67 -14.30 11.46
C ARG A 204 2.69 -13.44 10.19
N ARG A 205 3.85 -13.29 9.51
CA ARG A 205 3.93 -12.57 8.22
C ARG A 205 2.90 -13.07 7.22
N GLU A 206 2.65 -14.36 7.20
CA GLU A 206 1.46 -14.93 6.57
C GLU A 206 0.94 -16.00 7.56
N PRO A 207 -0.14 -15.71 8.31
CA PRO A 207 -1.40 -15.30 7.68
C PRO A 207 -2.06 -14.02 8.23
N SER A 208 -1.38 -13.11 8.96
CA SER A 208 -2.07 -11.96 9.54
C SER A 208 -1.32 -10.61 9.53
N ILE A 209 -2.09 -9.56 9.27
CA ILE A 209 -1.68 -8.15 9.25
C ILE A 209 -2.08 -7.54 10.59
N HIS A 210 -1.17 -6.80 11.24
CA HIS A 210 -1.41 -6.20 12.55
C HIS A 210 -1.15 -4.70 12.51
N PHE A 211 -2.12 -3.92 12.99
CA PHE A 211 -2.02 -2.47 13.12
C PHE A 211 -2.16 -2.03 14.56
N TRP A 212 -1.29 -1.12 14.98
CA TRP A 212 -1.48 -0.38 16.22
C TRP A 212 -2.62 0.63 16.12
N SER A 213 -3.40 0.74 17.19
CA SER A 213 -4.18 1.93 17.48
C SER A 213 -3.43 2.81 18.49
N SER A 214 -3.69 4.11 18.49
CA SER A 214 -3.26 5.00 19.57
C SER A 214 -4.08 4.80 20.86
N SER A 215 -5.29 4.24 20.78
CA SER A 215 -6.17 4.12 21.95
C SER A 215 -5.70 3.01 22.93
N PRO A 216 -5.37 3.37 24.18
CA PRO A 216 -4.97 2.38 25.18
C PRO A 216 -6.16 1.52 25.61
N PHE A 217 -5.90 0.26 25.99
CA PHE A 217 -6.92 -0.63 26.57
C PHE A 217 -6.80 -0.66 28.10
N SER A 218 -5.60 -0.94 28.58
CA SER A 218 -5.24 -0.96 29.99
C SER A 218 -3.74 -0.74 30.15
N GLU A 219 -3.24 -0.68 31.38
CA GLU A 219 -1.80 -0.60 31.62
C GLU A 219 -1.06 -1.76 30.92
N GLY A 220 -0.10 -1.41 30.04
CA GLY A 220 0.69 -2.36 29.26
C GLY A 220 -0.04 -3.04 28.09
N TYR A 221 -1.30 -2.71 27.80
CA TYR A 221 -2.06 -3.26 26.68
C TYR A 221 -2.78 -2.19 25.88
N THR A 222 -2.74 -2.34 24.55
CA THR A 222 -3.39 -1.41 23.61
C THR A 222 -4.21 -2.16 22.61
N TYR A 223 -5.33 -1.56 22.21
CA TYR A 223 -6.10 -2.00 21.05
C TYR A 223 -5.26 -2.04 19.77
N GLY A 224 -5.60 -2.99 18.91
CA GLY A 224 -5.08 -3.11 17.56
C GLY A 224 -6.09 -3.75 16.64
N ARG A 225 -5.77 -3.75 15.35
CA ARG A 225 -6.52 -4.46 14.32
C ARG A 225 -5.73 -5.61 13.76
N ILE A 226 -6.43 -6.72 13.51
CA ILE A 226 -5.87 -7.92 12.91
C ILE A 226 -6.69 -8.28 11.68
N LEU A 227 -6.05 -8.30 10.52
CA LEU A 227 -6.65 -8.88 9.30
C LEU A 227 -5.99 -10.23 9.05
N GLY A 228 -6.78 -11.30 9.07
CA GLY A 228 -6.28 -12.62 8.69
C GLY A 228 -6.53 -12.85 7.21
N LEU A 229 -5.51 -13.27 6.46
CA LEU A 229 -5.59 -13.43 5.00
C LEU A 229 -6.74 -14.37 4.57
N GLY A 230 -7.04 -15.41 5.36
CA GLY A 230 -8.14 -16.36 5.12
C GLY A 230 -9.53 -15.99 5.67
N TYR A 231 -9.69 -14.80 6.26
CA TYR A 231 -10.97 -14.35 6.85
C TYR A 231 -11.52 -13.13 6.08
N ASN A 232 -12.83 -13.05 5.88
CA ASN A 232 -13.47 -11.84 5.34
C ASN A 232 -13.80 -10.81 6.44
N THR A 233 -13.57 -11.15 7.71
CA THR A 233 -13.75 -10.27 8.87
C THR A 233 -12.45 -9.60 9.28
N ILE A 234 -12.57 -8.55 10.11
CA ILE A 234 -11.45 -7.86 10.76
C ILE A 234 -11.58 -7.98 12.28
N GLY A 235 -10.49 -8.42 12.91
CA GLY A 235 -10.39 -8.61 14.35
C GLY A 235 -10.02 -7.32 15.08
N ARG A 236 -10.70 -7.06 16.20
CA ARG A 236 -10.32 -6.03 17.17
C ARG A 236 -9.91 -6.72 18.46
N TRP A 237 -8.66 -6.52 18.87
CA TRP A 237 -8.08 -7.17 20.06
C TRP A 237 -7.19 -6.17 20.80
N HIS A 238 -6.74 -6.53 22.00
CA HIS A 238 -5.66 -5.83 22.67
C HIS A 238 -4.39 -6.69 22.67
N SER A 239 -3.23 -6.07 22.60
CA SER A 239 -1.91 -6.73 22.63
C SER A 239 -0.98 -6.01 23.59
N LEU A 240 0.06 -6.70 24.07
CA LEU A 240 1.08 -6.08 24.91
C LEU A 240 1.76 -4.95 24.12
N ASN A 241 1.94 -3.78 24.74
CA ASN A 241 2.53 -2.60 24.08
C ASN A 241 3.95 -2.85 23.55
N THR A 242 4.64 -3.86 24.08
CA THR A 242 5.98 -4.30 23.69
C THR A 242 6.05 -5.14 22.40
N TYR A 243 4.90 -5.49 21.79
CA TYR A 243 4.89 -6.06 20.44
C TYR A 243 5.35 -5.03 19.41
N GLY A 244 5.92 -5.49 18.31
CA GLY A 244 6.14 -4.70 17.11
C GLY A 244 5.02 -4.94 16.11
N PHE A 245 4.17 -3.94 15.88
CA PHE A 245 3.17 -3.93 14.81
C PHE A 245 3.40 -2.78 13.84
N SER A 246 2.76 -2.89 12.68
CA SER A 246 2.78 -1.83 11.67
C SER A 246 1.87 -0.67 12.08
N VAL A 247 2.15 0.50 11.52
CA VAL A 247 1.40 1.74 11.77
C VAL A 247 0.95 2.30 10.43
N ARG A 248 -0.27 2.82 10.39
CA ARG A 248 -0.78 3.69 9.33
C ARG A 248 -0.97 5.09 9.90
N CYS A 249 -0.82 6.10 9.05
CA CYS A 249 -1.15 7.47 9.42
C CYS A 249 -2.48 7.87 8.78
N ILE A 250 -3.28 8.63 9.52
CA ILE A 250 -4.54 9.24 9.09
C ILE A 250 -4.41 10.77 9.18
N ALA A 251 -4.96 11.49 8.21
CA ALA A 251 -4.90 12.95 8.20
C ALA A 251 -5.79 13.54 9.30
N ASN A 252 -5.32 14.60 9.96
CA ASN A 252 -6.10 15.32 10.98
C ASN A 252 -7.35 15.97 10.37
N ASN A 253 -7.21 16.47 9.14
CA ASN A 253 -8.29 17.02 8.33
C ASN A 253 -8.13 16.53 6.89
N THR A 254 -9.20 16.01 6.30
CA THR A 254 -9.20 15.62 4.89
C THR A 254 -9.29 16.85 4.00
N ILE A 255 -8.28 17.07 3.15
CA ILE A 255 -8.29 18.10 2.12
C ILE A 255 -8.59 17.46 0.78
N TYR A 256 -9.53 18.06 0.04
CA TYR A 256 -9.89 17.67 -1.31
C TYR A 256 -9.28 18.62 -2.34
N GLU A 257 -9.05 18.15 -3.57
CA GLU A 257 -8.83 19.09 -4.67
C GLU A 257 -10.13 19.85 -4.92
N GLU A 258 -10.15 21.14 -4.60
CA GLU A 258 -11.21 22.02 -5.07
C GLU A 258 -11.08 22.13 -6.60
N VAL A 259 -12.06 21.58 -7.32
CA VAL A 259 -12.19 21.84 -8.76
C VAL A 259 -12.73 23.25 -8.91
N ASP A 260 -11.90 24.17 -9.39
CA ASP A 260 -12.28 25.56 -9.58
C ASP A 260 -13.41 25.68 -10.63
N ASN A 261 -14.62 25.99 -10.15
CA ASN A 261 -15.84 26.05 -10.95
C ASN A 261 -15.84 27.22 -11.97
N GLU A 262 -14.89 28.16 -11.91
CA GLU A 262 -14.81 29.25 -12.91
C GLU A 262 -14.44 28.73 -14.32
N THR A 263 -13.81 27.56 -14.43
CA THR A 263 -13.52 26.90 -15.72
C THR A 263 -14.73 26.19 -16.35
N ILE A 264 -15.81 25.96 -15.59
CA ILE A 264 -16.99 25.21 -16.06
C ILE A 264 -17.89 26.09 -16.95
N ASN A 265 -17.85 27.41 -16.79
CA ASN A 265 -18.69 28.34 -17.54
C ASN A 265 -18.21 28.62 -18.99
N ASN A 266 -17.07 28.07 -19.40
CA ASN A 266 -16.57 28.11 -20.79
C ASN A 266 -16.69 26.75 -21.51
N GLY A 267 -17.74 25.98 -21.22
CA GLY A 267 -18.05 24.78 -21.99
C GLY A 267 -17.02 23.64 -21.83
N ALA A 268 -16.29 23.62 -20.72
CA ALA A 268 -15.49 22.46 -20.35
C ALA A 268 -16.45 21.33 -19.96
N THR A 269 -16.75 20.45 -20.91
CA THR A 269 -17.34 19.15 -20.59
C THR A 269 -16.32 18.36 -19.79
N PHE A 270 -16.69 17.90 -18.59
CA PHE A 270 -15.93 16.84 -17.92
C PHE A 270 -15.85 15.65 -18.86
N SER A 271 -14.69 15.46 -19.47
CA SER A 271 -14.33 14.19 -20.06
C SER A 271 -13.71 13.37 -18.94
N GLU A 272 -14.13 12.12 -18.83
CA GLU A 272 -13.37 11.11 -18.10
C GLU A 272 -11.87 11.26 -18.43
N ASP A 273 -11.00 11.29 -17.41
CA ASP A 273 -9.57 11.32 -17.65
C ASP A 273 -9.17 9.97 -18.25
N ARG A 274 -9.13 9.91 -19.58
CA ARG A 274 -8.76 8.71 -20.33
C ARG A 274 -7.25 8.44 -20.31
N ARG A 275 -6.46 9.25 -19.61
CA ARG A 275 -5.01 9.02 -19.49
C ARG A 275 -4.78 7.89 -18.50
N CYS A 276 -4.09 6.86 -18.96
CA CYS A 276 -3.74 5.75 -18.12
C CYS A 276 -2.48 6.05 -17.29
N LEU A 277 -2.67 6.46 -16.03
CA LEU A 277 -1.61 6.81 -15.07
C LEU A 277 -1.09 5.62 -14.26
N TRP A 278 -1.76 4.47 -14.31
CA TRP A 278 -1.36 3.26 -13.60
C TRP A 278 -0.01 2.70 -14.10
N LYS A 279 0.74 2.05 -13.20
CA LYS A 279 2.00 1.38 -13.54
C LYS A 279 1.71 0.14 -14.38
N THR A 280 2.59 -0.14 -15.35
CA THR A 280 2.52 -1.40 -16.11
C THR A 280 2.86 -2.56 -15.19
N PRO A 281 2.00 -3.59 -15.06
CA PRO A 281 2.29 -4.76 -14.24
C PRO A 281 3.58 -5.44 -14.66
N LYS A 282 4.34 -5.94 -13.67
CA LYS A 282 5.51 -6.78 -13.93
C LYS A 282 5.08 -8.15 -14.48
N GLU A 283 6.02 -8.81 -15.14
CA GLU A 283 5.82 -10.15 -15.68
C GLU A 283 5.51 -11.13 -14.53
N THR A 284 4.53 -12.03 -14.73
CA THR A 284 4.22 -13.10 -13.77
C THR A 284 5.43 -14.00 -13.59
N THR A 285 5.80 -14.29 -12.34
CA THR A 285 7.02 -15.05 -12.01
C THR A 285 6.78 -16.50 -11.62
N TRP A 286 5.53 -16.91 -11.38
CA TRP A 286 5.21 -18.28 -10.96
C TRP A 286 3.81 -18.70 -11.39
N ILE A 287 3.72 -19.89 -11.98
CA ILE A 287 2.46 -20.51 -12.42
C ILE A 287 2.50 -22.00 -12.11
N LYS A 288 1.44 -22.53 -11.52
CA LYS A 288 1.27 -23.96 -11.31
C LYS A 288 -0.10 -24.44 -11.75
N LEU A 289 -0.11 -25.55 -12.46
CA LEU A 289 -1.31 -26.24 -12.92
C LEU A 289 -1.44 -27.54 -12.13
N ASN A 290 -2.63 -27.87 -11.65
CA ASN A 290 -2.93 -29.17 -11.07
C ASN A 290 -4.14 -29.77 -11.78
N ILE A 291 -4.11 -31.06 -12.08
CA ILE A 291 -5.27 -31.76 -12.64
C ILE A 291 -6.33 -31.86 -11.55
N ASP A 292 -7.54 -31.40 -11.83
CA ASP A 292 -8.61 -31.32 -10.84
C ASP A 292 -9.99 -31.61 -11.47
N LYS A 293 -10.99 -31.86 -10.62
CA LYS A 293 -12.37 -32.14 -11.03
C LYS A 293 -13.35 -31.34 -10.17
N LYS A 294 -14.09 -30.42 -10.79
CA LYS A 294 -15.13 -29.61 -10.14
C LYS A 294 -16.49 -29.92 -10.78
N ASP A 295 -17.49 -30.21 -9.96
CA ASP A 295 -18.87 -30.52 -10.41
C ASP A 295 -18.93 -31.60 -11.52
N ASN A 296 -18.13 -32.66 -11.36
CA ASN A 296 -17.95 -33.75 -12.32
C ASN A 296 -17.31 -33.38 -13.68
N ILE A 297 -16.81 -32.16 -13.85
CA ILE A 297 -16.07 -31.73 -15.03
C ILE A 297 -14.57 -31.81 -14.71
N SER A 298 -13.82 -32.57 -15.52
CA SER A 298 -12.37 -32.62 -15.43
C SER A 298 -11.75 -31.36 -16.05
N GLY A 299 -10.67 -30.89 -15.46
CA GLY A 299 -9.95 -29.73 -15.97
C GLY A 299 -8.64 -29.53 -15.24
N VAL A 300 -8.18 -28.28 -15.25
CA VAL A 300 -6.95 -27.87 -14.58
C VAL A 300 -7.26 -26.73 -13.62
N ASN A 301 -6.84 -26.89 -12.38
CA ASN A 301 -6.80 -25.79 -11.42
C ASN A 301 -5.48 -25.02 -11.65
N LEU A 302 -5.61 -23.81 -12.20
CA LEU A 302 -4.51 -22.89 -12.44
C LEU A 302 -4.29 -22.06 -11.19
N THR A 303 -3.04 -21.93 -10.75
CA THR A 303 -2.62 -21.08 -9.63
C THR A 303 -1.45 -20.21 -10.05
N TRP A 304 -1.39 -18.98 -9.56
CA TRP A 304 -0.34 -18.02 -9.91
C TRP A 304 -0.07 -17.04 -8.78
N VAL A 305 1.06 -16.32 -8.90
CA VAL A 305 1.41 -15.19 -8.03
C VAL A 305 1.61 -13.94 -8.88
N GLN A 306 0.89 -12.88 -8.54
CA GLN A 306 0.99 -11.58 -9.21
C GLN A 306 0.67 -10.46 -8.23
N TYR A 307 1.62 -9.55 -8.01
CA TYR A 307 1.50 -8.48 -7.00
C TYR A 307 1.03 -7.14 -7.59
N ASP A 308 1.42 -6.84 -8.84
CA ASP A 308 1.27 -5.50 -9.42
C ASP A 308 0.02 -5.39 -10.34
N ALA A 309 -1.01 -6.22 -10.12
CA ALA A 309 -2.20 -6.32 -10.97
C ALA A 309 -3.48 -6.64 -10.21
N ASN A 310 -4.61 -6.11 -10.68
CA ASN A 310 -5.93 -6.39 -10.11
C ASN A 310 -6.66 -7.52 -10.86
N LYS A 311 -6.29 -7.75 -12.12
CA LYS A 311 -6.93 -8.71 -13.01
C LYS A 311 -5.92 -9.50 -13.83
N ILE A 312 -6.36 -10.65 -14.31
CA ILE A 312 -5.60 -11.56 -15.16
C ILE A 312 -6.40 -11.87 -16.42
N ASN A 313 -5.73 -11.85 -17.57
CA ASN A 313 -6.25 -12.45 -18.79
C ASN A 313 -5.55 -13.78 -19.03
N ILE A 314 -6.32 -14.84 -19.22
CA ILE A 314 -5.85 -16.20 -19.44
C ILE A 314 -6.06 -16.56 -20.91
N LYS A 315 -5.08 -17.22 -21.49
CA LYS A 315 -5.11 -17.79 -22.84
C LYS A 315 -4.81 -19.28 -22.75
N ILE A 316 -5.56 -20.10 -23.48
CA ILE A 316 -5.39 -21.56 -23.48
C ILE A 316 -5.19 -22.01 -24.93
N ASP A 317 -4.18 -22.85 -25.13
CA ASP A 317 -3.86 -23.45 -26.42
C ASP A 317 -4.84 -24.56 -26.82
N ASP A 318 -5.05 -24.75 -28.12
CA ASP A 318 -5.81 -25.86 -28.70
C ASP A 318 -4.89 -27.00 -29.21
N GLY A 319 -3.58 -26.90 -28.97
CA GLY A 319 -2.54 -27.81 -29.45
C GLY A 319 -1.85 -27.34 -30.72
N THR A 320 -2.19 -26.14 -31.23
CA THR A 320 -1.56 -25.56 -32.42
C THR A 320 -0.57 -24.43 -32.10
N GLY A 321 -0.46 -24.03 -30.83
CA GLY A 321 0.31 -22.86 -30.38
C GLY A 321 -0.37 -21.52 -30.63
N ASN A 322 -1.65 -21.50 -31.05
CA ASN A 322 -2.37 -20.29 -31.43
C ASN A 322 -3.21 -19.66 -30.31
N PHE A 323 -3.41 -20.35 -29.18
CA PHE A 323 -4.13 -19.85 -28.01
C PHE A 323 -5.51 -19.20 -28.32
N PRO A 324 -6.43 -19.94 -28.98
CA PRO A 324 -7.71 -19.37 -29.41
C PRO A 324 -8.66 -19.10 -28.25
N PHE A 325 -8.56 -19.84 -27.15
CA PHE A 325 -9.46 -19.70 -26.01
C PHE A 325 -8.96 -18.64 -25.04
N ARG A 326 -9.88 -17.80 -24.56
CA ARG A 326 -9.56 -16.65 -23.71
C ARG A 326 -10.54 -16.50 -22.58
N ILE A 327 -10.02 -16.25 -21.39
CA ILE A 327 -10.78 -15.76 -20.23
C ILE A 327 -10.21 -14.39 -19.91
N SER A 328 -11.06 -13.38 -19.84
CA SER A 328 -10.61 -11.99 -19.65
C SER A 328 -11.15 -11.44 -18.35
N ASN A 329 -10.39 -10.52 -17.75
CA ASN A 329 -10.77 -9.83 -16.51
C ASN A 329 -11.00 -10.78 -15.31
N THR A 330 -10.32 -11.92 -15.26
CA THR A 330 -10.32 -12.81 -14.09
C THR A 330 -9.77 -12.03 -12.89
N PRO A 331 -10.44 -12.01 -11.73
CA PRO A 331 -9.88 -11.43 -10.51
C PRO A 331 -8.49 -11.98 -10.21
N ASN A 332 -7.58 -11.14 -9.72
CA ASN A 332 -6.26 -11.61 -9.30
C ASN A 332 -6.29 -12.18 -7.87
N ASP A 333 -7.03 -13.26 -7.65
CA ASP A 333 -7.16 -13.98 -6.37
C ASP A 333 -6.26 -15.25 -6.30
N GLY A 334 -5.35 -15.39 -7.26
CA GLY A 334 -4.31 -16.41 -7.30
C GLY A 334 -4.75 -17.79 -7.79
N HIS A 335 -6.00 -17.99 -8.19
CA HIS A 335 -6.47 -19.28 -8.69
C HIS A 335 -7.65 -19.19 -9.67
N GLU A 336 -7.76 -20.15 -10.59
CA GLU A 336 -8.90 -20.27 -11.51
C GLU A 336 -9.04 -21.72 -11.96
N PHE A 337 -10.27 -22.24 -11.96
CA PHE A 337 -10.53 -23.58 -12.48
C PHE A 337 -10.84 -23.50 -13.98
N LEU A 338 -10.02 -24.16 -14.80
CA LEU A 338 -10.16 -24.22 -16.24
C LEU A 338 -10.82 -25.55 -16.66
N PRO A 339 -12.15 -25.58 -16.89
CA PRO A 339 -12.85 -26.81 -17.27
C PRO A 339 -12.43 -27.29 -18.65
N ASN A 340 -12.38 -28.61 -18.83
CA ASN A 340 -12.04 -29.28 -20.10
C ASN A 340 -10.64 -28.96 -20.66
N VAL A 341 -9.75 -28.37 -19.85
CA VAL A 341 -8.35 -28.21 -20.21
C VAL A 341 -7.60 -29.51 -19.92
N SER A 342 -6.91 -30.01 -20.93
CA SER A 342 -6.09 -31.22 -20.84
C SER A 342 -4.72 -30.90 -20.25
N PRO A 343 -4.04 -31.86 -19.58
CA PRO A 343 -2.75 -31.63 -18.92
C PRO A 343 -1.62 -31.13 -19.84
N TRP A 344 -1.71 -31.43 -21.14
CA TRP A 344 -0.73 -31.04 -22.15
C TRP A 344 -1.01 -29.67 -22.77
N GLN A 345 -2.24 -29.13 -22.64
CA GLN A 345 -2.58 -27.83 -23.21
C GLN A 345 -1.85 -26.73 -22.45
N GLU A 346 -1.23 -25.84 -23.19
CA GLU A 346 -0.49 -24.72 -22.62
C GLU A 346 -1.43 -23.57 -22.24
N VAL A 347 -1.10 -22.92 -21.14
CA VAL A 347 -1.80 -21.76 -20.61
C VAL A 347 -0.81 -20.61 -20.47
N MET A 348 -1.24 -19.41 -20.85
CA MET A 348 -0.51 -18.18 -20.63
C MET A 348 -1.39 -17.21 -19.86
N ILE A 349 -0.80 -16.47 -18.93
CA ILE A 349 -1.52 -15.42 -18.21
C ILE A 349 -0.90 -14.05 -18.47
N LYS A 350 -1.73 -13.02 -18.53
CA LYS A 350 -1.30 -11.63 -18.67
C LYS A 350 -1.89 -10.79 -17.53
N PRO A 351 -1.06 -10.16 -16.71
CA PRO A 351 -1.52 -9.27 -15.66
C PRO A 351 -2.04 -7.94 -16.21
N ILE A 352 -3.11 -7.43 -15.59
CA ILE A 352 -3.77 -6.17 -15.92
C ILE A 352 -3.95 -5.35 -14.65
N ASN A 353 -3.48 -4.11 -14.70
CA ASN A 353 -3.67 -3.12 -13.65
C ASN A 353 -4.46 -1.95 -14.25
N HIS A 354 -5.76 -1.92 -13.94
CA HIS A 354 -6.73 -0.99 -14.51
C HIS A 354 -6.65 -0.89 -16.04
N CYS A 355 -5.93 0.12 -16.54
CA CYS A 355 -5.80 0.45 -17.96
C CYS A 355 -4.43 0.08 -18.56
N LYS A 356 -3.50 -0.48 -17.77
CA LYS A 356 -2.23 -1.03 -18.26
C LYS A 356 -2.26 -2.55 -18.27
N GLU A 357 -1.61 -3.11 -19.28
CA GLU A 357 -1.42 -4.54 -19.42
C GLU A 357 0.09 -4.85 -19.35
N GLY A 358 0.45 -5.86 -18.56
CA GLY A 358 1.78 -6.44 -18.62
C GLY A 358 1.97 -7.33 -19.84
N LYS A 359 3.03 -8.13 -19.85
CA LYS A 359 3.23 -9.14 -20.90
C LYS A 359 2.63 -10.48 -20.48
N TYR A 360 2.33 -11.31 -21.47
CA TYR A 360 1.99 -12.70 -21.20
C TYR A 360 3.19 -13.43 -20.61
N SER A 361 2.93 -14.33 -19.67
CA SER A 361 3.88 -15.37 -19.24
C SER A 361 4.32 -16.22 -20.43
N PRO A 362 5.40 -16.99 -20.29
CA PRO A 362 5.64 -18.12 -21.18
C PRO A 362 4.46 -19.10 -21.18
N PRO A 363 4.34 -19.95 -22.22
CA PRO A 363 3.40 -21.07 -22.23
C PRO A 363 3.74 -22.10 -21.14
N VAL A 364 2.76 -22.44 -20.31
CA VAL A 364 2.92 -23.42 -19.22
C VAL A 364 1.83 -24.48 -19.30
N SER A 365 2.20 -25.75 -19.21
CA SER A 365 1.27 -26.88 -19.09
C SER A 365 1.66 -27.78 -17.92
N TYR A 366 0.72 -28.60 -17.42
CA TYR A 366 1.02 -29.58 -16.38
C TYR A 366 2.03 -30.63 -16.86
N SER A 367 1.93 -31.06 -18.13
CA SER A 367 2.83 -32.07 -18.69
C SER A 367 4.28 -31.60 -18.79
N THR A 368 4.51 -30.30 -19.04
CA THR A 368 5.86 -29.73 -19.12
C THR A 368 6.38 -29.29 -17.75
N TYR A 369 5.49 -28.74 -16.90
CA TYR A 369 5.84 -28.13 -15.61
C TYR A 369 5.00 -28.71 -14.47
N SER A 370 5.15 -30.01 -14.20
CA SER A 370 4.33 -30.72 -13.20
C SER A 370 4.50 -30.21 -11.78
N ASN A 371 5.62 -29.54 -11.47
CA ASN A 371 5.90 -28.92 -10.18
C ASN A 371 5.70 -27.38 -10.17
N GLY A 372 5.23 -26.81 -11.28
CA GLY A 372 5.19 -25.36 -11.52
C GLY A 372 6.31 -24.88 -12.45
N TRP A 373 6.05 -23.77 -13.13
CA TRP A 373 7.03 -23.02 -13.93
C TRP A 373 7.73 -21.98 -13.07
#